data_AF-A0AAI9W3X5-F1
#
_entry.id   AF-A0AAI9W3X5-F1
#
_cell.length_a   1.000
_cell.length_b   1.000
_cell.length_c   1.000
_cell.angle_alpha   90.00
_cell.angle_beta   90.00
_cell.angle_gamma   90.00
#
_symmetry.space_group_name_H-M   'P 1'
#
loop_
_entity.id
_entity.type
_entity.pdbx_description
1 polymer ?
#
loop_
_entity_poly.entity_id
_entity_poly.type
_entity_poly.pdbx_seq_one_letter_code
_entity_poly.pdbx_strand_id
1 'polypeptide(L)'
;AGVGSATNDASREIGGAFGIAIVGSVLNEIYQSKLVVPGGLEEHSGIVSESFPAAMRIGGELLAQGNALGLELIENARWAFVEGMTDAAVAPAIVALVNAILVKRYMPRNSGQVEDANLPTNS
;
A
#
# COMPACT_ATOMS: atom_id res chain seq x y z
N ALA A 1 9.22 -19.98 25.87
CA ALA A 1 8.46 -19.19 24.90
C ALA A 1 8.49 -17.74 25.37
N GLY A 2 9.06 -16.81 24.60
CA GLY A 2 9.18 -15.40 25.07
C GLY A 2 10.01 -14.55 24.12
N VAL A 3 11.24 -14.96 23.82
CA VAL A 3 12.11 -14.23 22.89
C VAL A 3 11.67 -14.40 21.44
N GLY A 4 11.41 -15.63 20.98
CA GLY A 4 11.01 -15.89 19.58
C GLY A 4 9.67 -15.27 19.18
N SER A 5 8.69 -15.21 20.08
CA SER A 5 7.43 -14.51 19.84
C SER A 5 7.61 -13.00 19.78
N ALA A 6 8.38 -12.42 20.72
CA ALA A 6 8.69 -10.99 20.72
C ALA A 6 9.43 -10.55 19.43
N THR A 7 10.37 -11.36 18.93
CA THR A 7 11.06 -11.08 17.66
C THR A 7 10.14 -11.20 16.45
N ASN A 8 9.23 -12.18 16.45
CA ASN A 8 8.22 -12.31 15.40
C ASN A 8 7.26 -11.11 15.38
N ASP A 9 6.81 -10.65 16.55
CA ASP A 9 5.90 -9.52 16.66
C ASP A 9 6.57 -8.23 16.19
N ALA A 10 7.80 -7.96 16.66
CA ALA A 10 8.61 -6.84 16.19
C ALA A 10 8.82 -6.86 14.67
N SER A 11 9.08 -8.04 14.09
CA SER A 11 9.24 -8.18 12.64
C SER A 11 7.95 -7.85 11.87
N ARG A 12 6.79 -8.22 12.42
CA ARG A 12 5.48 -7.91 11.82
C ARG A 12 5.13 -6.43 11.92
N GLU A 13 5.40 -5.80 13.05
CA GLU A 13 5.17 -4.37 13.25
C GLU A 13 6.05 -3.53 12.32
N ILE A 14 7.37 -3.78 12.31
CA ILE A 14 8.31 -3.07 11.45
C ILE A 14 7.99 -3.35 9.97
N GLY A 15 7.73 -4.61 9.61
CA GLY A 15 7.37 -4.99 8.25
C GLY A 15 6.09 -4.31 7.76
N GLY A 16 5.07 -4.21 8.62
CA GLY A 16 3.82 -3.52 8.32
C GLY A 16 4.01 -2.03 8.10
N ALA A 17 4.68 -1.34 9.03
CA ALA A 17 4.96 0.09 8.92
C ALA A 17 5.81 0.42 7.69
N PHE A 18 6.84 -0.38 7.41
CA PHE A 18 7.71 -0.22 6.26
C PHE A 18 6.97 -0.45 4.93
N GLY A 19 6.11 -1.47 4.87
CA GLY A 19 5.26 -1.72 3.70
C GLY A 19 4.32 -0.54 3.40
N ILE A 20 3.67 0.00 4.43
CA ILE A 20 2.82 1.19 4.30
C ILE A 20 3.64 2.39 3.80
N ALA A 21 4.83 2.60 4.33
CA ALA A 21 5.70 3.69 3.92
C ALA A 21 6.10 3.60 2.44
N ILE A 22 6.56 2.43 1.98
CA ILE A 22 6.93 2.24 0.57
C ILE A 22 5.74 2.47 -0.35
N VAL A 23 4.61 1.81 -0.07
CA VAL A 23 3.41 1.93 -0.92
C VAL A 23 2.92 3.37 -0.94
N GLY A 24 2.91 4.05 0.21
CA GLY A 24 2.56 5.46 0.33
C GLY A 24 3.50 6.38 -0.46
N SER A 25 4.82 6.13 -0.42
CA SER A 25 5.79 6.90 -1.20
C SER A 25 5.58 6.75 -2.72
N VAL A 26 5.41 5.52 -3.21
CA VAL A 26 5.16 5.26 -4.64
C VAL A 26 3.84 5.87 -5.08
N LEU A 27 2.77 5.69 -4.28
CA LEU A 27 1.47 6.31 -4.53
C LEU A 27 1.59 7.83 -4.62
N ASN A 28 2.31 8.45 -3.68
CA ASN A 28 2.47 9.90 -3.63
C ASN A 28 3.25 10.43 -4.83
N GLU A 29 4.31 9.76 -5.24
CA GLU A 29 5.10 10.12 -6.43
C GLU A 29 4.25 10.04 -7.72
N ILE A 30 3.44 8.98 -7.86
CA ILE A 30 2.57 8.82 -9.02
C ILE A 30 1.44 9.85 -9.00
N TYR A 31 0.83 10.11 -7.85
CA TYR A 31 -0.15 11.18 -7.67
C TYR A 31 0.41 12.54 -8.11
N GLN A 32 1.60 12.90 -7.64
CA GLN A 32 2.30 14.14 -8.04
C GLN A 32 2.52 14.22 -9.54
N SER A 33 2.86 13.10 -10.18
CA SER A 33 3.10 13.04 -11.64
C SER A 33 1.82 13.12 -12.48
N LYS A 34 0.68 12.65 -11.94
CA LYS A 34 -0.58 12.49 -12.67
C LYS A 34 -1.60 13.59 -12.36
N LEU A 35 -1.44 14.36 -11.29
CA LEU A 35 -2.35 15.42 -10.94
C LEU A 35 -2.31 16.53 -12.01
N VAL A 36 -3.50 16.85 -12.54
CA VAL A 36 -3.70 18.01 -13.40
C VAL A 36 -4.39 19.10 -12.58
N VAL A 37 -3.70 20.21 -12.36
CA VAL A 37 -4.26 21.38 -11.67
C VAL A 37 -5.04 22.22 -12.68
N PRO A 38 -6.33 22.53 -12.44
CA PRO A 38 -7.12 23.39 -13.32
C PRO A 38 -6.48 24.77 -13.51
N GLY A 39 -6.61 25.34 -14.71
CA GLY A 39 -6.15 26.70 -14.99
C GLY A 39 -6.86 27.72 -14.09
N GLY A 40 -6.10 28.68 -13.54
CA GLY A 40 -6.59 29.63 -12.54
C GLY A 40 -6.40 29.19 -11.09
N LEU A 41 -5.82 28.01 -10.84
CA LEU A 41 -5.45 27.52 -9.50
C LEU A 41 -3.93 27.36 -9.32
N GLU A 42 -3.12 28.07 -10.11
CA GLU A 42 -1.66 27.97 -10.10
C GLU A 42 -1.06 28.30 -8.73
N GLU A 43 -1.67 29.23 -7.99
CA GLU A 43 -1.27 29.59 -6.63
C GLU A 43 -1.36 28.40 -5.66
N HIS A 44 -2.29 27.47 -5.91
CA HIS A 44 -2.50 26.29 -5.07
C HIS A 44 -1.68 25.08 -5.53
N SER A 45 -1.03 25.16 -6.71
CA SER A 45 -0.40 24.03 -7.40
C SER A 45 0.57 23.24 -6.53
N GLY A 46 1.44 23.91 -5.77
CA GLY A 46 2.37 23.24 -4.86
C GLY A 46 1.65 22.42 -3.79
N ILE A 47 0.68 23.03 -3.11
CA ILE A 47 -0.04 22.42 -2.00
C ILE A 47 -0.89 21.23 -2.47
N VAL A 48 -1.59 21.37 -3.60
CA VAL A 48 -2.49 20.33 -4.12
C VAL A 48 -1.72 19.17 -4.75
N SER A 49 -0.55 19.43 -5.33
CA SER A 49 0.32 18.40 -5.88
C SER A 49 0.99 17.59 -4.78
N GLU A 50 1.36 18.23 -3.67
CA GLU A 50 2.02 17.54 -2.56
C GLU A 50 1.13 16.55 -1.82
N SER A 51 -0.20 16.74 -1.80
CA SER A 51 -1.08 15.75 -1.19
C SER A 51 -2.52 15.75 -1.72
N PHE A 52 -3.05 14.54 -1.96
CA PHE A 52 -4.45 14.32 -2.30
C PHE A 52 -5.45 14.92 -1.28
N PRO A 53 -5.27 14.75 0.06
CA PRO A 53 -6.18 15.37 1.03
C PRO A 53 -6.22 16.89 0.93
N ALA A 54 -5.09 17.55 0.60
CA ALA A 54 -5.07 18.99 0.42
C ALA A 54 -5.85 19.42 -0.82
N ALA A 55 -5.72 18.70 -1.94
CA ALA A 55 -6.50 18.95 -3.15
C ALA A 55 -8.02 18.82 -2.90
N MET A 56 -8.43 17.77 -2.17
CA MET A 56 -9.84 17.57 -1.80
C MET A 56 -10.38 18.69 -0.92
N ARG A 57 -9.59 19.14 0.07
CA ARG A 57 -9.97 20.24 0.96
C ARG A 57 -10.10 21.56 0.20
N ILE A 58 -9.08 21.94 -0.56
CA ILE A 58 -9.07 23.19 -1.34
C ILE A 58 -10.18 23.19 -2.38
N GLY A 59 -10.38 22.09 -3.11
CA GLY A 59 -11.48 21.97 -4.07
C GLY A 59 -12.85 22.11 -3.40
N GLY A 60 -13.03 21.55 -2.20
CA GLY A 60 -14.25 21.71 -1.41
C GLY A 60 -14.48 23.14 -0.94
N GLU A 61 -13.42 23.83 -0.49
CA GLU A 61 -13.46 25.24 -0.10
C GLU A 61 -13.83 26.13 -1.30
N LEU A 62 -13.28 25.87 -2.47
CA LEU A 62 -13.59 26.59 -3.71
C LEU A 62 -15.06 26.40 -4.14
N LEU A 63 -15.57 25.17 -4.05
CA LEU A 63 -16.99 24.90 -4.35
C LEU A 63 -17.93 25.61 -3.38
N ALA A 64 -17.59 25.64 -2.09
CA ALA A 64 -18.37 26.38 -1.09
C ALA A 64 -18.40 27.90 -1.36
N GLN A 65 -17.39 28.43 -2.04
CA GLN A 65 -17.29 29.82 -2.47
C GLN A 65 -17.96 30.08 -3.84
N GLY A 66 -18.53 29.06 -4.47
CA GLY A 66 -19.17 29.17 -5.80
C GLY A 66 -18.20 29.10 -6.97
N ASN A 67 -16.93 28.72 -6.74
CA ASN A 67 -15.96 28.53 -7.81
C ASN A 67 -16.03 27.11 -8.38
N ALA A 68 -16.46 27.00 -9.64
CA ALA A 68 -16.61 25.73 -10.34
C ALA A 68 -15.29 24.97 -10.54
N LEU A 69 -14.14 25.64 -10.52
CA LEU A 69 -12.81 25.01 -10.62
C LEU A 69 -12.54 24.03 -9.46
N GLY A 70 -13.23 24.21 -8.32
CA GLY A 70 -13.12 23.29 -7.20
C GLY A 70 -13.59 21.87 -7.53
N LEU A 71 -14.60 21.72 -8.39
CA LEU A 71 -15.07 20.40 -8.83
C LEU A 71 -14.04 19.72 -9.74
N GLU A 72 -13.51 20.47 -10.70
CA GLU A 72 -12.49 19.96 -11.63
C GLU A 72 -11.23 19.52 -10.88
N LEU A 73 -10.79 20.30 -9.88
CA LEU A 73 -9.66 19.93 -9.03
C LEU A 73 -9.92 18.62 -8.27
N ILE A 74 -11.12 18.45 -7.70
CA ILE A 74 -11.51 17.23 -6.98
C ILE A 74 -11.51 16.01 -7.92
N GLU A 75 -12.05 16.16 -9.12
CA GLU A 75 -12.13 15.08 -10.11
C GLU A 75 -10.73 14.66 -10.57
N ASN A 76 -9.87 15.63 -10.91
CA ASN A 76 -8.48 15.37 -11.31
C ASN A 76 -7.69 14.71 -10.17
N ALA A 77 -7.82 15.21 -8.94
CA ALA A 77 -7.13 14.65 -7.79
C ALA A 77 -7.60 13.22 -7.47
N ARG A 78 -8.91 12.95 -7.55
CA ARG A 78 -9.47 11.61 -7.37
C ARG A 78 -8.95 10.65 -8.43
N TRP A 79 -8.94 11.08 -9.69
CA TRP A 79 -8.45 10.27 -10.79
C TRP A 79 -6.96 9.93 -10.58
N ALA A 80 -6.13 10.94 -10.33
CA ALA A 80 -4.70 10.76 -10.09
C ALA A 80 -4.41 9.85 -8.88
N PHE A 81 -5.19 9.98 -7.81
CA PHE A 81 -5.05 9.14 -6.62
C PHE A 81 -5.44 7.68 -6.87
N VAL A 82 -6.58 7.43 -7.53
CA VAL A 82 -7.03 6.06 -7.85
C VAL A 82 -6.06 5.38 -8.79
N GLU A 83 -5.65 6.08 -9.83
CA GLU A 83 -4.66 5.59 -10.78
C GLU A 83 -3.31 5.33 -10.09
N GLY A 84 -2.87 6.24 -9.21
CA GLY A 84 -1.68 6.03 -8.38
C GLY A 84 -1.80 4.83 -7.45
N MET A 85 -2.98 4.52 -6.90
CA MET A 85 -3.19 3.34 -6.07
C MET A 85 -3.03 2.05 -6.88
N THR A 86 -3.56 2.02 -8.10
CA THR A 86 -3.43 0.88 -9.00
C THR A 86 -1.97 0.64 -9.37
N ASP A 87 -1.23 1.68 -9.72
CA ASP A 87 0.19 1.54 -10.06
C ASP A 87 1.05 1.19 -8.84
N ALA A 88 0.79 1.80 -7.68
CA ALA A 88 1.50 1.52 -6.45
C ALA A 88 1.29 0.07 -5.97
N ALA A 89 0.20 -0.59 -6.36
CA ALA A 89 -0.04 -2.01 -6.06
C ALA A 89 0.99 -2.96 -6.71
N VAL A 90 1.73 -2.50 -7.72
CA VAL A 90 2.82 -3.27 -8.33
C VAL A 90 3.96 -3.51 -7.33
N ALA A 91 4.26 -2.56 -6.44
CA ALA A 91 5.32 -2.70 -5.45
C ALA A 91 5.10 -3.91 -4.50
N PRO A 92 3.97 -4.04 -3.78
CA PRO A 92 3.71 -5.21 -2.95
C PRO A 92 3.53 -6.49 -3.78
N ALA A 93 3.05 -6.40 -5.03
CA ALA A 93 2.98 -7.57 -5.92
C ALA A 93 4.38 -8.14 -6.23
N ILE A 94 5.37 -7.29 -6.49
CA ILE A 94 6.78 -7.71 -6.68
C ILE A 94 7.32 -8.35 -5.40
N VAL A 95 7.07 -7.75 -4.24
CA VAL A 95 7.51 -8.32 -2.94
C VAL A 95 6.88 -9.70 -2.70
N ALA A 96 5.58 -9.84 -2.96
CA ALA A 96 4.88 -11.12 -2.84
C ALA A 96 5.44 -12.18 -3.80
N LEU A 97 5.74 -11.79 -5.05
CA LEU A 97 6.32 -12.69 -6.05
C LEU A 97 7.72 -13.18 -5.64
N VAL A 98 8.58 -12.27 -5.17
CA VAL A 98 9.92 -12.60 -4.65
C VAL A 98 9.79 -13.56 -3.47
N ASN A 99 8.90 -13.28 -2.52
CA ASN A 99 8.66 -14.15 -1.39
C ASN A 99 8.18 -15.55 -1.83
N ALA A 100 7.26 -15.63 -2.79
CA ALA A 100 6.78 -16.89 -3.34
C ALA A 100 7.91 -17.71 -3.99
N ILE A 101 8.82 -17.07 -4.72
CA ILE A 101 10.00 -17.74 -5.32
C ILE A 101 10.94 -18.28 -4.22
N LEU A 102 11.21 -17.48 -3.19
CA LEU A 102 12.04 -17.89 -2.06
C LEU A 102 11.43 -19.09 -1.33
N VAL A 103 10.14 -19.03 -0.99
CA VAL A 103 9.42 -20.15 -0.36
C VAL A 103 9.51 -21.39 -1.25
N LYS A 104 9.19 -21.28 -2.54
CA LYS A 104 9.27 -22.42 -3.48
C LYS A 104 10.67 -23.05 -3.54
N ARG A 105 11.73 -22.25 -3.42
CA ARG A 105 13.12 -22.71 -3.57
C ARG A 105 13.74 -23.27 -2.28
N TYR A 106 13.34 -22.74 -1.13
CA TYR A 106 14.00 -23.01 0.16
C TYR A 106 13.11 -23.74 1.17
N MET A 107 11.78 -23.81 0.95
CA MET A 107 10.92 -24.60 1.82
C MET A 107 11.29 -26.09 1.72
N PRO A 108 11.77 -26.72 2.81
CA PRO A 108 12.05 -28.14 2.81
C PRO A 108 10.77 -28.90 2.53
N ARG A 109 10.78 -29.77 1.51
CA ARG A 109 9.71 -30.75 1.29
C ARG A 109 9.85 -31.83 2.37
N ASN A 110 9.15 -31.68 3.48
CA ASN A 110 8.96 -32.82 4.38
C ASN A 110 8.09 -33.85 3.67
N SER A 111 8.77 -34.82 3.03
CA SER A 111 8.19 -36.06 2.53
C SER A 111 8.63 -37.16 3.51
N GLY A 112 7.68 -37.81 4.21
CA GLY A 112 7.90 -38.96 5.10
C GLY A 112 7.34 -38.70 6.52
N GLN A 113 6.12 -39.12 6.83
CA GLN A 113 5.74 -40.41 7.43
C GLN A 113 6.46 -40.73 8.76
N VAL A 114 5.69 -40.73 9.84
CA VAL A 114 5.57 -41.92 10.68
C VAL A 114 4.09 -42.29 10.68
N GLU A 115 3.76 -43.18 9.74
CA GLU A 115 2.61 -44.08 9.80
C GLU A 115 2.99 -45.18 10.83
N ASP A 116 2.12 -45.41 11.80
CA ASP A 116 1.92 -46.62 12.61
C ASP A 116 3.14 -47.35 13.23
N ALA A 117 3.35 -47.17 14.55
CA ALA A 117 3.88 -48.23 15.41
C ALA A 117 3.51 -48.01 16.89
N ASN A 118 2.81 -49.01 17.47
CA ASN A 118 2.52 -49.24 18.90
C ASN A 118 1.23 -48.64 19.50
N LEU A 119 0.08 -49.25 19.15
CA LEU A 119 -0.96 -49.51 20.16
C LEU A 119 -0.75 -50.94 20.70
N PRO A 120 -0.45 -51.14 21.98
CA PRO A 120 -0.42 -52.48 22.55
C PRO A 120 -1.86 -53.02 22.65
N THR A 121 -2.15 -54.10 21.93
CA THR A 121 -3.32 -54.94 22.21
C THR A 121 -3.00 -55.77 23.46
N ASN A 122 -3.49 -55.33 24.62
CA ASN A 122 -3.46 -56.16 25.82
C ASN A 122 -4.55 -57.24 25.70
N SER A 123 -4.12 -58.49 25.83
CA SER A 123 -4.98 -59.70 25.88
C SER A 123 -5.55 -59.89 27.27
#